data_AF-A0AA51ZUV9-F1
#
_entry.id   AF-A0AA51ZUV9-F1
#
_cell.length_a   1.000
_cell.length_b   1.000
_cell.length_c   1.000
_cell.angle_alpha   90.00
_cell.angle_beta   90.00
_cell.angle_gamma   90.00
#
_symmetry.space_group_name_H-M   'P 1'
#
loop_
_entity.id
_entity.type
_entity.pdbx_description
1 polymer ?
#
loop_
_entity_poly.entity_id
_entity_poly.type
_entity_poly.pdbx_seq_one_letter_code
_entity_poly.pdbx_strand_id
1 'polypeptide(L)' 'MAKKKKLGYEESLHKLEEILNKVENEDIPIDQLTAYVNESMELLKNCKNMLKNAENRVESAFNDLEE' A
#
# COMPACT_ATOMS: atom_id res chain seq x y z
N MET A 1 -19.20 3.84 -15.60
CA MET A 1 -19.02 3.49 -14.17
C MET A 1 -17.55 3.20 -13.93
N ALA A 2 -16.82 4.10 -13.26
CA ALA A 2 -15.38 3.97 -13.10
C ALA A 2 -15.06 2.88 -12.07
N LYS A 3 -14.50 1.74 -12.52
CA LYS A 3 -13.88 0.74 -11.64
C LYS A 3 -12.82 1.48 -10.81
N LYS A 4 -12.97 1.49 -9.48
CA LYS A 4 -11.88 1.86 -8.56
C LYS A 4 -10.68 0.98 -8.93
N LYS A 5 -9.70 1.54 -9.64
CA LYS A 5 -8.41 0.87 -9.88
C LYS A 5 -7.83 0.62 -8.50
N LYS A 6 -7.58 -0.65 -8.17
CA LYS A 6 -6.70 -0.97 -7.04
C LYS A 6 -5.37 -0.30 -7.34
N LEU A 7 -4.92 0.57 -6.46
CA LEU A 7 -3.61 1.22 -6.58
C LEU A 7 -2.55 0.13 -6.70
N GLY A 8 -1.62 0.31 -7.64
CA GLY A 8 -0.44 -0.55 -7.73
C GLY A 8 0.42 -0.45 -6.47
N TYR A 9 1.38 -1.37 -6.34
CA TYR A 9 2.36 -1.32 -5.24
C TYR A 9 3.15 -0.01 -5.28
N GLU A 10 3.62 0.37 -6.47
CA GLU A 10 4.35 1.61 -6.73
C GLU A 10 3.53 2.88 -6.39
N GLU A 11 2.26 2.93 -6.82
CA GLU A 11 1.38 4.06 -6.46
C GLU A 11 1.10 4.12 -4.96
N SER A 12 0.98 2.98 -4.29
CA SER A 12 0.78 2.92 -2.84
C SER A 12 2.03 3.39 -2.10
N LEU A 13 3.22 3.10 -2.63
CA LEU A 13 4.50 3.57 -2.12
C LEU A 13 4.64 5.10 -2.30
N HIS A 14 4.34 5.60 -3.49
CA HIS A 14 4.40 7.04 -3.78
C HIS A 14 3.48 7.84 -2.85
N LYS A 15 2.26 7.34 -2.58
CA LYS A 15 1.36 7.97 -1.62
C LYS A 15 1.91 7.98 -0.19
N LEU A 16 2.58 6.91 0.23
CA LEU A 16 3.25 6.87 1.53
C LEU A 16 4.36 7.92 1.61
N GLU A 17 5.14 8.10 0.55
CA GLU A 17 6.17 9.15 0.47
C GLU A 17 5.56 10.56 0.49
N GLU A 18 4.43 10.77 -0.20
CA GLU A 18 3.71 12.04 -0.14
C GLU A 18 3.17 12.34 1.26
N ILE A 19 2.67 11.32 1.98
CA ILE A 19 2.23 11.47 3.36
C ILE A 19 3.41 11.80 4.27
N LEU A 20 4.55 11.11 4.11
CA LEU A 20 5.79 11.38 4.85
C LEU A 20 6.25 12.83 4.66
N ASN A 21 6.35 13.28 3.41
CA ASN A 21 6.70 14.66 3.10
C ASN A 21 5.75 15.66 3.77
N LYS A 22 4.44 15.37 3.78
CA LYS A 22 3.48 16.22 4.48
C LYS A 22 3.78 16.24 5.97
N VAL A 23 3.87 15.07 6.62
CA VAL A 23 4.13 14.91 8.06
C VAL A 23 5.41 15.62 8.51
N GLU A 24 6.44 15.67 7.68
CA GLU A 24 7.70 16.38 7.96
C GLU A 24 7.59 17.91 7.88
N ASN A 25 6.54 18.46 7.29
CA ASN A 25 6.28 19.90 7.36
C ASN A 25 5.75 20.25 8.76
N GLU A 26 6.50 21.07 9.50
CA GLU A 26 6.38 21.34 10.94
C GLU A 26 5.04 21.97 11.41
N ASP A 27 4.09 22.25 10.51
CA ASP A 27 2.83 22.95 10.81
C ASP A 27 1.57 22.08 10.57
N ILE A 28 1.67 20.76 10.80
CA ILE A 28 0.51 19.88 10.67
C ILE A 28 -0.33 19.84 11.97
N PRO A 29 -1.64 20.12 11.88
CA PRO A 29 -2.54 19.95 13.02
C PRO A 29 -2.71 18.47 13.37
N ILE A 30 -2.83 18.17 14.66
CA ILE A 30 -2.90 16.80 15.21
C ILE A 30 -4.01 15.94 14.60
N ASP A 31 -5.15 16.54 14.24
CA ASP A 31 -6.25 15.86 13.57
C ASP A 31 -5.85 15.37 12.17
N GLN A 32 -5.06 16.15 11.43
CA GLN A 32 -4.54 15.73 10.13
C GLN A 32 -3.45 14.67 10.26
N LEU A 33 -2.61 14.76 11.29
CA LEU A 33 -1.61 13.71 11.58
C LEU A 33 -2.29 12.35 11.77
N THR A 34 -3.37 12.32 12.55
CA THR A 34 -4.16 11.10 12.79
C THR A 34 -4.77 10.57 11.49
N ALA A 35 -5.27 11.44 10.61
CA ALA A 35 -5.79 11.06 9.30
C ALA A 35 -4.68 10.45 8.40
N TYR A 36 -3.51 11.09 8.34
CA TYR A 36 -2.36 10.64 7.56
C TYR A 36 -1.81 9.29 8.02
N VAL A 37 -1.77 9.06 9.34
CA VAL A 37 -1.37 7.77 9.91
C VAL A 37 -2.37 6.68 9.54
N ASN A 38 -3.67 6.95 9.63
CA ASN A 38 -4.70 5.97 9.23
C ASN A 38 -4.61 5.63 7.74
N GLU A 39 -4.44 6.64 6.87
CA GLU A 39 -4.27 6.41 5.43
C GLU A 39 -3.00 5.61 5.13
N SER A 40 -1.89 5.91 5.80
CA SER A 40 -0.64 5.15 5.70
C SER A 40 -0.83 3.69 6.09
N MET A 41 -1.57 3.41 7.16
CA MET A 41 -1.87 2.06 7.60
C MET A 41 -2.72 1.28 6.59
N GLU A 42 -3.69 1.92 5.94
CA GLU A 42 -4.47 1.30 4.87
C GLU A 42 -3.62 0.99 3.64
N LEU A 43 -2.74 1.91 3.24
CA LEU A 43 -1.79 1.70 2.14
C LEU A 43 -0.85 0.54 2.43
N LEU A 44 -0.26 0.49 3.63
CA LEU A 44 0.60 -0.62 4.05
C LEU A 44 -0.12 -1.96 4.06
N LYS A 45 -1.38 -1.98 4.52
CA LYS A 45 -2.21 -3.20 4.51
C LYS A 45 -2.46 -3.68 3.09
N ASN A 46 -2.70 -2.78 2.15
CA ASN A 46 -2.85 -3.11 0.74
C ASN A 46 -1.54 -3.65 0.16
N CYS A 47 -0.40 -2.99 0.38
CA CYS A 47 0.91 -3.46 -0.06
C CYS A 47 1.20 -4.88 0.46
N LYS A 48 0.98 -5.14 1.75
CA LYS A 48 1.16 -6.46 2.34
C LYS A 48 0.27 -7.52 1.68
N ASN A 49 -0.98 -7.17 1.38
CA ASN A 49 -1.88 -8.09 0.71
C ASN A 49 -1.44 -8.37 -0.73
N MET A 50 -0.92 -7.37 -1.45
CA MET A 50 -0.38 -7.57 -2.80
C MET A 50 0.83 -8.50 -2.79
N LEU A 51 1.78 -8.29 -1.86
CA LEU A 51 2.95 -9.15 -1.69
C LEU A 51 2.54 -10.59 -1.40
N LYS A 52 1.59 -10.80 -0.47
CA LYS A 52 1.10 -12.14 -0.14
C LYS A 52 0.42 -12.83 -1.34
N ASN A 53 -0.34 -12.09 -2.14
CA ASN A 53 -0.92 -12.63 -3.36
C ASN A 53 0.15 -12.98 -4.41
N ALA A 54 1.22 -12.19 -4.52
CA ALA A 54 2.33 -12.48 -5.40
C ALA A 54 3.09 -13.75 -4.94
N GLU A 55 3.38 -13.86 -3.65
CA GLU A 55 4.01 -15.04 -3.04
C GLU A 55 3.20 -16.31 -3.31
N ASN A 56 1.90 -16.30 -3.01
CA ASN A 56 1.01 -17.43 -3.27
C ASN A 56 0.99 -17.86 -4.74
N ARG A 57 1.04 -16.89 -5.66
CA ARG A 57 1.06 -17.16 -7.11
C ARG A 57 2.37 -17.80 -7.54
N VAL A 58 3.48 -17.34 -6.98
CA VAL A 58 4.81 -17.93 -7.24
C VAL A 58 4.84 -19.35 -6.69
N GLU A 59 4.39 -19.57 -5.45
CA GLU A 59 4.32 -20.90 -4.84
C GLU A 59 3.45 -21.87 -5.67
N SER A 60 2.28 -21.41 -6.12
CA SER A 60 1.39 -22.21 -6.97
C SER A 60 2.07 -22.57 -8.31
N ALA A 61 2.75 -21.60 -8.94
CA ALA A 61 3.46 -21.84 -10.19
C ALA A 61 4.64 -22.82 -10.03
N PHE A 62 5.29 -22.85 -8.86
CA PHE A 62 6.33 -23.85 -8.57
C PHE A 62 5.73 -25.25 -8.37
N ASN A 63 4.64 -25.37 -7.61
CA ASN A 63 3.96 -26.66 -7.42
C ASN A 63 3.48 -27.26 -8.77
N ASP A 64 2.93 -26.41 -9.65
CA ASP A 64 2.50 -26.81 -11.00
C ASP A 64 3.65 -27.31 -11.89
N LEU A 65 4.91 -26.98 -11.58
CA LEU A 65 6.10 -27.44 -12.31
C LEU A 65 6.70 -28.73 -11.74
N GLU A 66 6.35 -29.11 -10.52
CA GLU A 66 6.82 -30.33 -9.85
C GLU A 66 5.87 -31.53 -10.04
N GLU A 67 4.65 -31.30 -10.55
CA GLU A 67 3.72 -32.34 -11.07
C GLU A 67 4.00 -32.71 -12.54
#